data_AF-A0A1S1UB38-F1
#
_entry.id   AF-A0A1S1UB38-F1
#
_cell.length_a   1.000
_cell.length_b   1.000
_cell.length_c   1.000
_cell.angle_alpha   90.00
_cell.angle_beta   90.00
_cell.angle_gamma   90.00
#
_symmetry.space_group_name_H-M   'P 1'
#
loop_
_entity.id
_entity.type
_entity.pdbx_description
1 polymer ?
#
loop_
_entity_poly.entity_id
_entity_poly.type
_entity_poly.pdbx_seq_one_letter_code
_entity_poly.pdbx_strand_id
1 'polypeptide(L)'
;MVDIGGWSSDEASAILAEYPSVRKGKFLPTADLIYSLSPHHGKYCQETLALAEHFDRDCAALSDAVISQDTDLVRNVLITMLDWLQSFCLEEVDVDDARMLRAQLELGSDVNALLETAKPLNDALLFHVLSCWDVEFCAGYFGNTMQAYPLFQLVMPRFDPSINFDHETGRFSKNGQQPRKGLFNTATSRLFDFLFVLAAWRRDRRLPENMPRVKDFAAWSGESEARLVSWRDETTRFTIRQLECLWTTVIKPDSNGIYLSIPFPMFFCSHLWSPLLTREKGRTTALLDCTDSYGGWWKRNRDRLVTKGLQFGVQAWPSYLTSQEAEGKSFASFCASQSAGRSSSPRDCQ
;
A
#
# COMPACT_ATOMS: atom_id res chain seq x y z
N MET A 1 -0.89 -15.11 13.69
CA MET A 1 -1.80 -14.05 13.20
C MET A 1 -0.92 -12.85 12.89
N VAL A 2 -0.71 -12.56 11.60
CA VAL A 2 0.14 -11.45 11.17
C VAL A 2 -0.52 -10.16 11.62
N ASP A 3 0.25 -9.24 12.20
CA ASP A 3 -0.19 -7.89 12.57
C ASP A 3 -0.60 -7.17 11.27
N ILE A 4 -1.89 -7.19 10.95
CA ILE A 4 -2.43 -6.62 9.71
C ILE A 4 -2.32 -5.10 9.82
N GLY A 5 -1.27 -4.52 9.24
CA GLY A 5 -1.14 -3.07 9.08
C GLY A 5 -0.96 -2.28 10.38
N GLY A 6 -0.50 -2.89 11.47
CA GLY A 6 -0.36 -2.20 12.75
C GLY A 6 -1.69 -1.84 13.40
N TRP A 7 -2.74 -2.62 13.10
CA TRP A 7 -4.00 -2.62 13.85
C TRP A 7 -3.84 -3.45 15.11
N SER A 8 -4.45 -3.02 16.22
CA SER A 8 -4.54 -3.96 17.34
C SER A 8 -5.39 -5.15 16.93
N SER A 9 -5.12 -6.33 17.49
CA SER A 9 -5.95 -7.53 17.29
C SER A 9 -7.43 -7.23 17.54
N ASP A 10 -7.73 -6.33 18.48
CA ASP A 10 -9.09 -5.91 18.83
C ASP A 10 -9.74 -5.05 17.74
N GLU A 11 -9.00 -4.15 17.09
CA GLU A 11 -9.52 -3.32 16.00
C GLU A 11 -9.79 -4.14 14.74
N ALA A 12 -8.86 -5.02 14.37
CA ALA A 12 -9.06 -5.95 13.25
C ALA A 12 -10.26 -6.87 13.52
N SER A 13 -10.37 -7.41 14.74
CA SER A 13 -11.49 -8.27 15.12
C SER A 13 -12.83 -7.52 15.14
N ALA A 14 -12.86 -6.26 15.59
CA ALA A 14 -14.08 -5.46 15.59
C ALA A 14 -14.58 -5.18 14.16
N ILE A 15 -13.68 -4.79 13.25
CA ILE A 15 -14.02 -4.54 11.84
C ILE A 15 -14.56 -5.82 11.17
N LEU A 16 -13.89 -6.95 11.40
CA LEU A 16 -14.30 -8.24 10.82
C LEU A 16 -15.59 -8.79 11.46
N ALA A 17 -15.85 -8.49 12.72
CA ALA A 17 -17.08 -8.91 13.42
C ALA A 17 -18.33 -8.11 13.00
N GLU A 18 -18.16 -6.84 12.60
CA GLU A 18 -19.27 -5.99 12.15
C GLU A 18 -19.77 -6.36 10.73
N TYR A 19 -18.94 -7.00 9.92
CA TYR A 19 -19.24 -7.29 8.51
C TYR A 19 -18.81 -8.70 8.09
N PRO A 20 -19.42 -9.77 8.63
CA PRO A 20 -19.19 -11.12 8.14
C PRO A 20 -19.67 -11.18 6.68
N SER A 21 -18.77 -11.46 5.74
CA SER A 21 -19.18 -11.47 4.34
C SER A 21 -20.25 -12.53 4.07
N VAL A 22 -21.02 -12.21 3.04
CA VAL A 22 -22.13 -12.98 2.51
C VAL A 22 -21.60 -14.25 1.85
N ARG A 23 -21.31 -15.29 2.64
CA ARG A 23 -21.35 -16.71 2.24
C ARG A 23 -21.37 -17.56 3.51
N LYS A 24 -22.52 -18.19 3.78
CA LYS A 24 -22.72 -19.09 4.92
C LYS A 24 -21.59 -20.16 4.96
N GLY A 25 -20.63 -20.00 5.87
CA GLY A 25 -19.84 -21.13 6.39
C GLY A 25 -18.30 -21.08 6.30
N LYS A 26 -17.64 -20.09 5.68
CA LYS A 26 -16.16 -19.97 5.71
C LYS A 26 -15.70 -18.51 5.74
N PHE A 27 -14.84 -18.17 6.70
CA PHE A 27 -14.19 -16.87 6.84
C PHE A 27 -13.11 -16.69 5.76
N LEU A 28 -13.17 -15.58 5.01
CA LEU A 28 -12.23 -15.27 3.92
C LEU A 28 -11.62 -13.89 4.21
N PRO A 29 -10.52 -13.82 4.97
CA PRO A 29 -10.08 -12.58 5.62
C PRO A 29 -9.82 -11.44 4.64
N THR A 30 -9.17 -11.69 3.51
CA THR A 30 -8.84 -10.65 2.53
C THR A 30 -10.07 -10.20 1.77
N ALA A 31 -10.89 -11.15 1.30
CA ALA A 31 -12.12 -10.84 0.58
C ALA A 31 -13.14 -10.10 1.46
N ASP A 32 -13.31 -10.53 2.71
CA ASP A 32 -14.21 -9.95 3.69
C ASP A 32 -13.77 -8.51 4.04
N LEU A 33 -12.46 -8.31 4.21
CA LEU A 33 -11.89 -6.99 4.47
C LEU A 33 -12.11 -6.05 3.27
N ILE A 34 -11.79 -6.48 2.06
CA ILE A 34 -11.97 -5.68 0.84
C ILE A 34 -13.44 -5.34 0.65
N TYR A 35 -14.34 -6.31 0.82
CA TYR A 35 -15.78 -6.08 0.75
C TYR A 35 -16.22 -4.98 1.73
N SER A 36 -15.79 -5.08 2.98
CA SER A 36 -16.22 -4.20 4.08
C SER A 36 -15.66 -2.78 3.95
N LEU A 37 -14.40 -2.65 3.52
CA LEU A 37 -13.73 -1.35 3.37
C LEU A 37 -13.99 -0.71 2.00
N SER A 38 -14.54 -1.44 1.03
CA SER A 38 -14.85 -0.87 -0.26
C SER A 38 -16.10 0.02 -0.21
N PRO A 39 -16.09 1.15 -0.93
CA PRO A 39 -17.29 1.97 -1.15
C PRO A 39 -18.46 1.12 -1.62
N HIS A 40 -19.65 1.36 -1.08
CA HIS A 40 -20.88 0.61 -1.40
C HIS A 40 -20.74 -0.91 -1.18
N HIS A 41 -19.94 -1.34 -0.19
CA HIS A 41 -19.73 -2.74 0.18
C HIS A 41 -19.31 -3.61 -1.02
N GLY A 42 -18.28 -3.17 -1.74
CA GLY A 42 -17.69 -3.95 -2.83
C GLY A 42 -18.55 -4.08 -4.09
N LYS A 43 -19.66 -3.34 -4.22
CA LYS A 43 -20.55 -3.38 -5.40
C LYS A 43 -19.80 -3.22 -6.73
N TYR A 44 -18.74 -2.42 -6.74
CA TYR A 44 -17.92 -2.12 -7.93
C TYR A 44 -16.56 -2.82 -7.92
N CYS A 45 -16.37 -3.81 -7.04
CA CYS A 45 -15.09 -4.49 -6.84
C CYS A 45 -15.17 -6.00 -7.13
N GLN A 46 -15.97 -6.40 -8.13
CA GLN A 46 -16.27 -7.82 -8.37
C GLN A 46 -15.02 -8.62 -8.75
N GLU A 47 -14.14 -8.01 -9.55
CA GLU A 47 -12.93 -8.67 -10.01
C GLU A 47 -11.92 -8.78 -8.87
N THR A 48 -11.78 -7.73 -8.05
CA THR A 48 -10.96 -7.77 -6.84
C THR A 48 -11.46 -8.81 -5.84
N LEU A 49 -12.77 -8.89 -5.61
CA LEU A 49 -13.34 -9.88 -4.69
C LEU A 49 -13.05 -11.31 -5.17
N ALA A 50 -13.18 -11.59 -6.46
CA ALA A 50 -12.85 -12.90 -7.01
C ALA A 50 -11.36 -13.27 -6.84
N LEU A 51 -10.45 -12.31 -7.03
CA LEU A 51 -9.02 -12.49 -6.78
C LEU A 51 -8.72 -12.70 -5.30
N ALA A 52 -9.34 -11.92 -4.41
CA ALA A 52 -9.17 -12.03 -2.97
C ALA A 52 -9.68 -13.37 -2.43
N GLU A 53 -10.81 -13.87 -2.94
CA GLU A 53 -11.32 -15.21 -2.61
C GLU A 53 -10.38 -16.34 -3.07
N HIS A 54 -9.66 -16.15 -4.18
CA HIS A 54 -8.65 -17.09 -4.63
C HIS A 54 -7.43 -17.05 -3.70
N PHE A 55 -6.91 -15.85 -3.44
CA PHE A 55 -5.81 -15.61 -2.53
C PHE A 55 -6.05 -16.20 -1.13
N ASP A 56 -7.23 -15.98 -0.53
CA ASP A 56 -7.57 -16.52 0.78
C ASP A 56 -7.56 -18.06 0.81
N ARG A 57 -8.00 -18.70 -0.29
CA ARG A 57 -7.98 -20.17 -0.41
C ARG A 57 -6.56 -20.71 -0.51
N ASP A 58 -5.71 -20.04 -1.28
CA ASP A 58 -4.31 -20.43 -1.44
C ASP A 58 -3.52 -20.24 -0.14
N CYS A 59 -3.74 -19.12 0.56
CA CYS A 59 -3.14 -18.89 1.87
C CYS A 59 -3.59 -19.92 2.90
N ALA A 60 -4.87 -20.32 2.89
CA ALA A 60 -5.36 -21.38 3.76
C ALA A 60 -4.69 -22.73 3.43
N ALA A 61 -4.62 -23.10 2.14
CA ALA A 61 -3.97 -24.32 1.69
C ALA A 61 -2.47 -24.35 2.06
N LEU A 62 -1.77 -23.22 1.89
CA LEU A 62 -0.36 -23.10 2.27
C LEU A 62 -0.18 -23.21 3.79
N SER A 63 -1.05 -22.57 4.58
CA SER A 63 -1.02 -22.67 6.04
C SER A 63 -1.21 -24.11 6.50
N ASP A 64 -2.21 -24.82 5.96
CA ASP A 64 -2.48 -26.22 6.29
C ASP A 64 -1.29 -27.12 5.91
N ALA A 65 -0.70 -26.90 4.73
CA ALA A 65 0.49 -27.60 4.27
C ALA A 65 1.70 -27.37 5.20
N VAL A 66 1.96 -26.12 5.60
CA VAL A 66 3.05 -25.78 6.52
C VAL A 66 2.84 -26.40 7.90
N ILE A 67 1.60 -26.41 8.42
CA ILE A 67 1.27 -27.04 9.70
C ILE A 67 1.57 -28.55 9.66
N SER A 68 1.28 -29.20 8.54
CA SER A 68 1.55 -30.63 8.36
C SER A 68 3.06 -30.96 8.26
N GLN A 69 3.92 -29.96 8.04
CA GLN A 69 5.36 -30.11 7.78
C GLN A 69 5.68 -31.02 6.57
N ASP A 70 4.70 -31.23 5.68
CA ASP A 70 4.88 -31.99 4.44
C ASP A 70 5.50 -31.08 3.37
N THR A 71 6.77 -31.33 3.07
CA THR A 71 7.56 -30.54 2.10
C THR A 71 7.00 -30.65 0.68
N ASP A 72 6.50 -31.83 0.28
CA ASP A 72 5.96 -32.05 -1.05
C ASP A 72 4.62 -31.32 -1.21
N LEU A 73 3.78 -31.35 -0.18
CA LEU A 73 2.52 -30.61 -0.16
C LEU A 73 2.75 -29.10 -0.22
N VAL A 74 3.67 -28.56 0.58
CA VAL A 74 4.04 -27.13 0.55
C VAL A 74 4.55 -26.74 -0.84
N ARG A 75 5.44 -27.53 -1.44
CA ARG A 75 5.95 -27.28 -2.80
C ARG A 75 4.83 -27.23 -3.83
N ASN A 76 3.92 -28.21 -3.80
CA ASN A 76 2.81 -28.29 -4.75
C ASN A 76 1.87 -27.08 -4.63
N VAL A 77 1.58 -26.63 -3.41
CA VAL A 77 0.77 -25.43 -3.19
C VAL A 77 1.47 -24.19 -3.75
N LEU A 78 2.76 -23.99 -3.45
CA LEU A 78 3.53 -22.85 -3.95
C LEU A 78 3.63 -22.83 -5.49
N ILE A 79 3.83 -23.99 -6.12
CA ILE A 79 3.81 -24.10 -7.59
C ILE A 79 2.43 -23.76 -8.15
N THR A 80 1.35 -24.21 -7.51
CA THR A 80 -0.01 -23.88 -7.95
C THR A 80 -0.29 -22.38 -7.88
N MET A 81 0.14 -21.73 -6.79
CA MET A 81 0.03 -20.27 -6.64
C MET A 81 0.84 -19.51 -7.70
N LEU A 82 2.04 -19.99 -8.02
CA LEU A 82 2.87 -19.43 -9.08
C LEU A 82 2.21 -19.56 -10.45
N ASP A 83 1.65 -20.74 -10.77
CA ASP A 83 0.96 -20.98 -12.04
C ASP A 83 -0.28 -20.09 -12.20
N TRP A 84 -1.05 -19.93 -11.12
CA TRP A 84 -2.17 -19.00 -11.10
C TRP A 84 -1.72 -17.57 -11.39
N LEU A 85 -0.67 -17.10 -10.72
CA LEU A 85 -0.13 -15.76 -10.91
C LEU A 85 0.39 -15.55 -12.34
N GLN A 86 1.09 -16.54 -12.90
CA GLN A 86 1.60 -16.52 -14.28
C GLN A 86 0.49 -16.37 -15.32
N SER A 87 -0.72 -16.85 -15.05
CA SER A 87 -1.86 -16.70 -15.97
C SER A 87 -2.25 -15.23 -16.24
N PHE A 88 -1.74 -14.30 -15.43
CA PHE A 88 -1.94 -12.85 -15.59
C PHE A 88 -0.71 -12.09 -16.12
N CYS A 89 0.44 -12.77 -16.25
CA CYS A 89 1.66 -12.16 -16.78
C CYS A 89 1.65 -12.21 -18.32
N LEU A 90 1.95 -11.08 -18.96
CA LEU A 90 1.92 -10.94 -20.42
C LEU A 90 3.31 -10.70 -21.03
N GLU A 91 4.33 -10.44 -20.22
CA GLU A 91 5.67 -10.05 -20.68
C GLU A 91 6.68 -11.21 -20.55
N GLU A 92 7.57 -11.37 -21.53
CA GLU A 92 8.56 -12.47 -21.57
C GLU A 92 9.52 -12.48 -20.38
N VAL A 93 9.89 -11.30 -19.85
CA VAL A 93 10.79 -11.17 -18.70
C VAL A 93 10.17 -11.79 -17.43
N ASP A 94 8.87 -11.59 -17.22
CA ASP A 94 8.16 -12.18 -16.08
C ASP A 94 8.11 -13.72 -16.17
N VAL A 95 8.10 -14.27 -17.39
CA VAL A 95 8.07 -15.72 -17.63
C VAL A 95 9.41 -16.36 -17.23
N ASP A 96 10.52 -15.70 -17.51
CA ASP A 96 11.86 -16.18 -17.13
C ASP A 96 12.06 -16.19 -15.62
N ASP A 97 11.71 -15.09 -14.93
CA ASP A 97 11.79 -15.01 -13.48
C ASP A 97 10.93 -16.08 -12.80
N ALA A 98 9.71 -16.27 -13.30
CA ALA A 98 8.81 -17.28 -12.77
C ALA A 98 9.28 -18.71 -13.07
N ARG A 99 9.92 -18.96 -14.23
CA ARG A 99 10.57 -20.25 -14.53
C ARG A 99 11.74 -20.53 -13.58
N MET A 100 12.56 -19.52 -13.28
CA MET A 100 13.65 -19.63 -12.32
C MET A 100 13.12 -19.93 -10.91
N LEU A 101 12.09 -19.20 -10.48
CA LEU A 101 11.45 -19.42 -9.19
C LEU A 101 10.86 -20.83 -9.08
N ARG A 102 10.16 -21.31 -10.13
CA ARG A 102 9.64 -22.68 -10.19
C ARG A 102 10.76 -23.71 -10.00
N ALA A 103 11.87 -23.58 -10.73
CA ALA A 103 12.99 -24.50 -10.60
C ALA A 103 13.58 -24.49 -9.17
N GLN A 104 13.66 -23.32 -8.53
CA GLN A 104 14.11 -23.23 -7.13
C GLN A 104 13.15 -23.90 -6.15
N LEU A 105 11.84 -23.73 -6.34
CA LEU A 105 10.82 -24.42 -5.53
C LEU A 105 10.89 -25.95 -5.72
N GLU A 106 11.12 -26.42 -6.95
CA GLU A 106 11.30 -27.84 -7.25
C GLU A 106 12.53 -28.44 -6.53
N LEU A 107 13.59 -27.65 -6.36
CA LEU A 107 14.84 -28.07 -5.69
C LEU A 107 14.83 -27.87 -4.17
N GLY A 108 13.80 -27.22 -3.60
CA GLY A 108 13.73 -26.95 -2.17
C GLY A 108 13.73 -28.21 -1.30
N SER A 109 14.65 -28.27 -0.33
CA SER A 109 14.93 -29.44 0.52
C SER A 109 13.97 -29.63 1.68
N ASP A 110 13.38 -28.55 2.18
CA ASP A 110 12.54 -28.53 3.37
C ASP A 110 11.58 -27.33 3.33
N VAL A 111 10.60 -27.34 4.23
CA VAL A 111 9.55 -26.32 4.33
C VAL A 111 10.14 -24.91 4.50
N ASN A 112 11.18 -24.71 5.30
CA ASN A 112 11.74 -23.38 5.53
C ASN A 112 12.45 -22.85 4.28
N ALA A 113 13.24 -23.70 3.61
CA ALA A 113 13.88 -23.36 2.35
C ALA A 113 12.85 -22.97 1.27
N LEU A 114 11.73 -23.68 1.20
CA LEU A 114 10.63 -23.36 0.28
C LEU A 114 9.98 -22.01 0.60
N LEU A 115 9.69 -21.73 1.87
CA LEU A 115 9.08 -20.45 2.29
C LEU A 115 10.00 -19.26 2.05
N GLU A 116 11.30 -19.41 2.28
CA GLU A 116 12.31 -18.39 1.97
C GLU A 116 12.40 -18.12 0.46
N THR A 117 12.40 -19.19 -0.34
CA THR A 117 12.38 -19.12 -1.81
C THR A 117 11.11 -18.44 -2.32
N ALA A 118 9.96 -18.67 -1.68
CA ALA A 118 8.67 -18.13 -2.08
C ALA A 118 8.40 -16.68 -1.66
N LYS A 119 9.32 -15.98 -0.99
CA LYS A 119 9.12 -14.57 -0.60
C LYS A 119 8.69 -13.66 -1.76
N PRO A 120 9.33 -13.70 -2.94
CA PRO A 120 8.90 -12.88 -4.08
C PRO A 120 7.49 -13.20 -4.57
N LEU A 121 7.06 -14.47 -4.45
CA LEU A 121 5.71 -14.90 -4.80
C LEU A 121 4.67 -14.26 -3.89
N ASN A 122 4.93 -14.22 -2.58
CA ASN A 122 4.03 -13.59 -1.61
C ASN A 122 3.81 -12.10 -1.92
N ASP A 123 4.89 -11.37 -2.21
CA ASP A 123 4.81 -9.95 -2.58
C ASP A 123 4.02 -9.76 -3.87
N ALA A 124 4.25 -10.60 -4.88
CA ALA A 124 3.57 -10.51 -6.17
C ALA A 124 2.06 -10.83 -6.06
N LEU A 125 1.68 -11.85 -5.26
CA LEU A 125 0.29 -12.17 -4.97
C LEU A 125 -0.42 -11.02 -4.26
N LEU A 126 0.23 -10.43 -3.24
CA LEU A 126 -0.30 -9.29 -2.51
C LEU A 126 -0.49 -8.09 -3.44
N PHE A 127 0.53 -7.74 -4.24
CA PHE A 127 0.44 -6.65 -5.21
C PHE A 127 -0.61 -6.91 -6.28
N HIS A 128 -0.80 -8.16 -6.73
CA HIS A 128 -1.85 -8.50 -7.68
C HIS A 128 -3.25 -8.18 -7.13
N VAL A 129 -3.57 -8.63 -5.91
CA VAL A 129 -4.86 -8.36 -5.27
C VAL A 129 -5.05 -6.87 -4.99
N LEU A 130 -4.07 -6.22 -4.35
CA LEU A 130 -4.17 -4.81 -3.98
C LEU A 130 -4.24 -3.87 -5.18
N SER A 131 -3.50 -4.16 -6.24
CA SER A 131 -3.51 -3.32 -7.43
C SER A 131 -4.80 -3.48 -8.24
N CYS A 132 -5.43 -4.66 -8.22
CA CYS A 132 -6.78 -4.83 -8.75
C CYS A 132 -7.78 -3.98 -7.96
N TRP A 133 -7.66 -3.98 -6.62
CA TRP A 133 -8.51 -3.16 -5.75
C TRP A 133 -8.34 -1.67 -6.03
N ASP A 134 -7.09 -1.21 -6.17
CA ASP A 134 -6.77 0.18 -6.51
C ASP A 134 -7.38 0.59 -7.85
N VAL A 135 -7.27 -0.26 -8.88
CA VAL A 135 -7.85 0.00 -10.20
C VAL A 135 -9.38 0.17 -10.13
N GLU A 136 -10.10 -0.76 -9.52
CA GLU A 136 -11.56 -0.68 -9.38
C GLU A 136 -11.97 0.48 -8.46
N PHE A 137 -11.21 0.75 -7.40
CA PHE A 137 -11.43 1.87 -6.50
C PHE A 137 -11.25 3.21 -7.24
N CYS A 138 -10.20 3.37 -8.05
CA CYS A 138 -9.95 4.56 -8.84
C CYS A 138 -11.08 4.86 -9.83
N ALA A 139 -11.57 3.84 -10.54
CA ALA A 139 -12.68 3.99 -11.48
C ALA A 139 -14.01 4.27 -10.73
N GLY A 140 -14.36 3.40 -9.77
CA GLY A 140 -15.65 3.40 -9.10
C GLY A 140 -15.86 4.57 -8.13
N TYR A 141 -14.87 4.88 -7.29
CA TYR A 141 -15.02 5.91 -6.25
C TYR A 141 -15.17 7.31 -6.84
N PHE A 142 -14.47 7.58 -7.95
CA PHE A 142 -14.49 8.87 -8.63
C PHE A 142 -15.52 8.91 -9.77
N GLY A 143 -16.37 7.88 -9.92
CA GLY A 143 -17.41 7.82 -10.94
C GLY A 143 -16.88 8.02 -12.36
N ASN A 144 -15.71 7.45 -12.67
CA ASN A 144 -15.02 7.58 -13.96
C ASN A 144 -14.71 9.03 -14.37
N THR A 145 -14.53 9.96 -13.42
CA THR A 145 -14.17 11.36 -13.74
C THR A 145 -12.66 11.59 -13.80
N MET A 146 -11.92 10.92 -12.93
CA MET A 146 -10.47 11.04 -12.79
C MET A 146 -9.74 10.11 -13.76
N GLN A 147 -8.57 10.55 -14.24
CA GLN A 147 -7.67 9.72 -15.02
C GLN A 147 -7.20 8.51 -14.21
N ALA A 148 -6.91 7.41 -14.90
CA ALA A 148 -6.35 6.22 -14.29
C ALA A 148 -5.01 6.54 -13.60
N TYR A 149 -4.90 6.20 -12.31
CA TYR A 149 -3.68 6.41 -11.53
C TYR A 149 -3.62 5.40 -10.37
N PRO A 150 -2.44 4.89 -9.96
CA PRO A 150 -2.28 4.05 -8.79
C PRO A 150 -2.48 4.85 -7.49
N LEU A 151 -3.71 4.90 -6.98
CA LEU A 151 -4.05 5.72 -5.82
C LEU A 151 -3.35 5.21 -4.56
N PHE A 152 -3.13 3.91 -4.41
CA PHE A 152 -2.49 3.38 -3.21
C PHE A 152 -1.00 3.79 -3.13
N GLN A 153 -0.36 4.11 -4.26
CA GLN A 153 0.97 4.73 -4.26
C GLN A 153 0.95 6.16 -3.73
N LEU A 154 -0.19 6.85 -3.76
CA LEU A 154 -0.31 8.20 -3.19
C LEU A 154 -0.10 8.21 -1.68
N VAL A 155 -0.28 7.06 -1.01
CA VAL A 155 -0.07 6.89 0.44
C VAL A 155 1.15 6.03 0.79
N MET A 156 1.92 5.56 -0.20
CA MET A 156 3.20 4.88 0.06
C MET A 156 4.23 5.88 0.62
N PRO A 157 5.00 5.55 1.68
CA PRO A 157 6.07 6.42 2.15
C PRO A 157 7.06 6.80 1.03
N ARG A 158 7.60 8.01 1.09
CA ARG A 158 8.62 8.48 0.12
C ARG A 158 9.60 9.45 0.77
N PHE A 159 10.69 9.76 0.09
CA PHE A 159 11.50 10.92 0.45
C PHE A 159 10.67 12.20 0.38
N ASP A 160 10.90 13.10 1.33
CA ASP A 160 10.33 14.44 1.27
C ASP A 160 10.84 15.13 -0.02
N PRO A 161 9.95 15.71 -0.86
CA PRO A 161 10.35 16.32 -2.14
C PRO A 161 11.40 17.42 -2.02
N SER A 162 11.51 18.07 -0.85
CA SER A 162 12.53 19.09 -0.59
C SER A 162 13.91 18.51 -0.24
N ILE A 163 14.07 17.18 -0.23
CA ILE A 163 15.34 16.49 0.02
C ILE A 163 16.12 16.31 -1.29
N ASN A 164 17.32 16.90 -1.29
CA ASN A 164 18.33 16.69 -2.32
C ASN A 164 19.41 15.76 -1.78
N PHE A 165 19.80 14.78 -2.60
CA PHE A 165 20.92 13.91 -2.32
C PHE A 165 22.08 14.32 -3.21
N ASP A 166 23.18 14.69 -2.58
CA ASP A 166 24.43 14.97 -3.26
C ASP A 166 25.20 13.65 -3.41
N HIS A 167 25.32 13.17 -4.66
CA HIS A 167 25.99 11.92 -4.98
C HIS A 167 27.51 11.97 -4.75
N GLU A 168 28.13 13.15 -4.84
CA GLU A 168 29.58 13.31 -4.65
C GLU A 168 29.94 13.23 -3.17
N THR A 169 29.16 13.88 -2.31
CA THR A 169 29.41 13.91 -0.87
C THR A 169 28.68 12.82 -0.10
N GLY A 170 27.70 12.15 -0.72
CA GLY A 170 26.81 11.17 -0.08
C GLY A 170 25.91 11.81 0.99
N ARG A 171 25.69 13.13 0.95
CA ARG A 171 24.93 13.86 1.98
C ARG A 171 23.54 14.25 1.50
N PHE A 172 22.58 14.14 2.42
CA PHE A 172 21.26 14.74 2.23
C PHE A 172 21.30 16.22 2.61
N SER A 173 20.59 17.04 1.84
CA SER A 173 20.26 18.41 2.18
C SER A 173 18.76 18.65 2.03
N LYS A 174 18.17 19.41 2.95
CA LYS A 174 16.80 19.91 2.89
C LYS A 174 16.88 21.42 2.84
N ASN A 175 16.40 22.04 1.76
CA ASN A 175 16.48 23.49 1.58
C ASN A 175 17.91 24.06 1.83
N GLY A 176 18.94 23.33 1.38
CA GLY A 176 20.35 23.72 1.54
C GLY A 176 20.98 23.44 2.91
N GLN A 177 20.30 22.78 3.83
CA GLN A 177 20.83 22.42 5.16
C GLN A 177 20.81 20.91 5.42
N GLN A 178 21.71 20.41 6.27
CA GLN A 178 21.70 19.00 6.64
C GLN A 178 20.40 18.66 7.42
N PRO A 179 19.54 17.77 6.92
CA PRO A 179 18.28 17.44 7.55
C PRO A 179 18.51 16.69 8.86
N ARG A 180 17.93 17.20 9.95
CA ARG A 180 17.95 16.52 11.26
C ARG A 180 16.74 15.60 11.46
N LYS A 181 15.63 15.88 10.77
CA LYS A 181 14.34 15.17 10.82
C LYS A 181 13.59 15.38 9.50
N GLY A 182 12.54 14.58 9.26
CA GLY A 182 11.66 14.77 8.11
C GLY A 182 12.35 14.51 6.77
N LEU A 183 13.17 13.45 6.73
CA LEU A 183 13.73 12.91 5.49
C LEU A 183 12.66 12.22 4.63
N PHE A 184 11.68 11.62 5.30
CA PHE A 184 10.63 10.85 4.69
C PHE A 184 9.27 11.46 5.00
N ASN A 185 8.40 11.44 4.00
CA ASN A 185 6.97 11.57 4.20
C ASN A 185 6.42 10.19 4.56
N THR A 186 5.84 10.07 5.76
CA THR A 186 5.23 8.84 6.24
C THR A 186 3.96 8.51 5.47
N ALA A 187 3.53 7.25 5.52
CA ALA A 187 2.27 6.83 4.91
C ALA A 187 1.08 7.61 5.48
N THR A 188 1.07 7.85 6.80
CA THR A 188 0.03 8.64 7.47
C THR A 188 0.03 10.10 7.00
N SER A 189 1.19 10.75 6.92
CA SER A 189 1.28 12.13 6.41
C SER A 189 0.70 12.24 5.00
N ARG A 190 1.02 11.27 4.13
CA ARG A 190 0.52 11.22 2.75
C ARG A 190 -0.97 10.87 2.67
N LEU A 191 -1.50 10.04 3.57
CA LEU A 191 -2.93 9.83 3.72
C LEU A 191 -3.63 11.16 4.00
N PHE A 192 -3.11 11.97 4.93
CA PHE A 192 -3.69 13.28 5.21
C PHE A 192 -3.62 14.23 4.01
N ASP A 193 -2.55 14.21 3.21
CA ASP A 193 -2.48 14.98 1.97
C ASP A 193 -3.62 14.59 1.01
N PHE A 194 -3.85 13.29 0.83
CA PHE A 194 -4.96 12.79 0.02
C PHE A 194 -6.32 13.21 0.59
N LEU A 195 -6.55 13.03 1.90
CA LEU A 195 -7.81 13.41 2.57
C LEU A 195 -8.09 14.91 2.47
N PHE A 196 -7.06 15.73 2.58
CA PHE A 196 -7.17 17.19 2.49
C PHE A 196 -7.61 17.62 1.08
N VAL A 197 -6.97 17.06 0.06
CA VAL A 197 -7.31 17.32 -1.34
C VAL A 197 -8.72 16.85 -1.66
N LEU A 198 -9.09 15.67 -1.17
CA LEU A 198 -10.42 15.10 -1.39
C LEU A 198 -11.52 15.92 -0.70
N ALA A 199 -11.26 16.40 0.52
CA ALA A 199 -12.16 17.31 1.23
C ALA A 199 -12.31 18.65 0.49
N ALA A 200 -11.21 19.26 0.07
CA ALA A 200 -11.23 20.49 -0.72
C ALA A 200 -12.00 20.30 -2.03
N TRP A 201 -11.72 19.22 -2.76
CA TRP A 201 -12.42 18.89 -4.00
C TRP A 201 -13.93 18.74 -3.80
N ARG A 202 -14.34 18.05 -2.74
CA ARG A 202 -15.78 17.89 -2.44
C ARG A 202 -16.46 19.21 -2.10
N ARG A 203 -15.77 20.10 -1.36
CA ARG A 203 -16.31 21.39 -0.93
C ARG A 203 -16.40 22.39 -2.08
N ASP A 204 -15.34 22.52 -2.86
CA ASP A 204 -15.21 23.54 -3.89
C ASP A 204 -15.62 23.03 -5.28
N ARG A 205 -15.93 21.74 -5.40
CA ARG A 205 -16.28 21.03 -6.65
C ARG A 205 -15.19 21.14 -7.73
N ARG A 206 -13.96 21.45 -7.34
CA ARG A 206 -12.77 21.56 -8.19
C ARG A 206 -11.54 21.09 -7.43
N LEU A 207 -10.60 20.45 -8.11
CA LEU A 207 -9.33 20.11 -7.49
C LEU A 207 -8.61 21.40 -7.09
N PRO A 208 -8.02 21.47 -5.89
CA PRO A 208 -7.29 22.66 -5.49
C PRO A 208 -6.00 22.78 -6.31
N GLU A 209 -5.65 23.99 -6.71
CA GLU A 209 -4.41 24.28 -7.47
C GLU A 209 -3.15 24.02 -6.63
N ASN A 210 -3.27 24.11 -5.30
CA ASN A 210 -2.20 23.90 -4.34
C ASN A 210 -2.64 22.94 -3.24
N MET A 211 -1.68 22.30 -2.58
CA MET A 211 -1.97 21.47 -1.40
C MET A 211 -2.71 22.29 -0.33
N PRO A 212 -3.89 21.85 0.15
CA PRO A 212 -4.57 22.51 1.26
C PRO A 212 -3.72 22.51 2.52
N ARG A 213 -3.80 23.59 3.33
CA ARG A 213 -2.98 23.71 4.54
C ARG A 213 -3.67 23.01 5.71
N VAL A 214 -2.88 22.60 6.71
CA VAL A 214 -3.40 22.01 7.96
C VAL A 214 -4.44 22.92 8.62
N LYS A 215 -4.20 24.24 8.62
CA LYS A 215 -5.15 25.24 9.12
C LYS A 215 -6.51 25.20 8.41
N ASP A 216 -6.52 25.01 7.09
CA ASP A 216 -7.76 24.95 6.32
C ASP A 216 -8.55 23.70 6.71
N PHE A 217 -7.85 22.57 6.84
CA PHE A 217 -8.49 21.32 7.24
C PHE A 217 -8.99 21.34 8.68
N ALA A 218 -8.24 21.93 9.62
CA ALA A 218 -8.66 22.16 11.00
C ALA A 218 -9.99 22.93 11.06
N ALA A 219 -10.11 23.98 10.23
CA ALA A 219 -11.34 24.76 10.15
C ALA A 219 -12.53 23.94 9.57
N TRP A 220 -12.27 22.94 8.74
CA TRP A 220 -13.31 22.07 8.18
C TRP A 220 -13.72 20.94 9.11
N SER A 221 -12.76 20.33 9.82
CA SER A 221 -12.98 19.17 10.69
C SER A 221 -13.35 19.54 12.12
N GLY A 222 -13.13 20.79 12.53
CA GLY A 222 -13.27 21.21 13.94
C GLY A 222 -12.17 20.67 14.85
N GLU A 223 -11.16 19.97 14.31
CA GLU A 223 -10.01 19.49 15.06
C GLU A 223 -8.95 20.59 15.19
N SER A 224 -8.12 20.51 16.24
CA SER A 224 -7.01 21.45 16.40
C SER A 224 -5.88 21.15 15.42
N GLU A 225 -5.18 22.21 14.96
CA GLU A 225 -4.00 22.05 14.10
C GLU A 225 -2.94 21.15 14.76
N ALA A 226 -2.74 21.28 16.07
CA ALA A 226 -1.79 20.46 16.83
C ALA A 226 -2.12 18.96 16.78
N ARG A 227 -3.41 18.60 16.85
CA ARG A 227 -3.84 17.20 16.78
C ARG A 227 -3.70 16.63 15.36
N LEU A 228 -4.02 17.43 14.34
CA LEU A 228 -3.80 17.02 12.96
C LEU A 228 -2.31 16.80 12.68
N VAL A 229 -1.43 17.68 13.18
CA VAL A 229 0.02 17.51 13.08
C VAL A 229 0.48 16.25 13.82
N SER A 230 -0.02 16.00 15.04
CA SER A 230 0.38 14.83 15.83
C SER A 230 -0.05 13.49 15.21
N TRP A 231 -1.14 13.47 14.44
CA TRP A 231 -1.51 12.31 13.63
C TRP A 231 -0.61 12.19 12.39
N ARG A 232 -0.37 13.29 11.67
CA ARG A 232 0.45 13.31 10.45
C ARG A 232 1.89 12.88 10.68
N ASP A 233 2.50 13.34 11.77
CA ASP A 233 3.88 12.99 12.15
C ASP A 233 3.97 11.70 12.97
N GLU A 234 2.83 11.03 13.21
CA GLU A 234 2.71 9.77 13.94
C GLU A 234 3.14 9.86 15.41
N THR A 235 3.20 11.07 16.00
CA THR A 235 3.37 11.25 17.45
C THR A 235 2.21 10.62 18.22
N THR A 236 1.01 10.67 17.65
CA THR A 236 -0.19 10.00 18.15
C THR A 236 -0.78 9.11 17.08
N ARG A 237 -1.31 7.95 17.48
CA ARG A 237 -1.96 7.01 16.56
C ARG A 237 -3.25 7.58 15.97
N PHE A 238 -3.41 7.44 14.65
CA PHE A 238 -4.63 7.79 13.92
C PHE A 238 -5.45 6.52 13.66
N THR A 239 -6.66 6.41 14.24
CA THR A 239 -7.48 5.19 14.18
C THR A 239 -8.63 5.30 13.17
N ILE A 240 -9.24 4.16 12.83
CA ILE A 240 -10.39 4.12 11.92
C ILE A 240 -11.57 4.96 12.46
N ARG A 241 -11.86 4.88 13.76
CA ARG A 241 -12.92 5.68 14.41
C ARG A 241 -12.62 7.18 14.32
N GLN A 242 -11.35 7.57 14.42
CA GLN A 242 -10.95 8.96 14.25
C GLN A 242 -11.13 9.41 12.80
N LEU A 243 -10.82 8.55 11.82
CA LEU A 243 -11.12 8.82 10.42
C LEU A 243 -12.63 8.99 10.18
N GLU A 244 -13.47 8.14 10.74
CA GLU A 244 -14.94 8.24 10.62
C GLU A 244 -15.47 9.55 11.20
N CYS A 245 -15.11 9.88 12.44
CA CYS A 245 -15.49 11.14 13.08
C CYS A 245 -15.01 12.37 12.29
N LEU A 246 -13.77 12.32 11.80
CA LEU A 246 -13.18 13.40 11.01
C LEU A 246 -13.88 13.53 9.66
N TRP A 247 -14.16 12.42 8.97
CA TRP A 247 -14.80 12.42 7.65
C TRP A 247 -16.23 12.90 7.69
N THR A 248 -17.01 12.43 8.68
CA THR A 248 -18.41 12.85 8.88
C THR A 248 -18.54 14.34 9.17
N THR A 249 -17.52 14.95 9.80
CA THR A 249 -17.50 16.39 10.07
C THR A 249 -17.08 17.20 8.84
N VAL A 250 -16.08 16.73 8.10
CA VAL A 250 -15.50 17.46 6.96
C VAL A 250 -16.38 17.40 5.72
N ILE A 251 -16.98 16.23 5.44
CA ILE A 251 -17.76 16.00 4.22
C ILE A 251 -19.24 16.33 4.46
N LYS A 252 -19.70 17.33 3.72
CA LYS A 252 -21.12 17.67 3.64
C LYS A 252 -21.80 16.86 2.52
N PRO A 253 -23.11 16.58 2.65
CA PRO A 253 -23.87 15.98 1.56
C PRO A 253 -23.89 16.92 0.35
N ASP A 254 -23.98 16.36 -0.86
CA ASP A 254 -24.24 17.17 -2.05
C ASP A 254 -25.70 17.65 -2.13
N SER A 255 -26.05 18.29 -3.24
CA SER A 255 -27.41 18.78 -3.52
C SER A 255 -28.48 17.68 -3.50
N ASN A 256 -28.08 16.41 -3.67
CA ASN A 256 -28.98 15.27 -3.63
C ASN A 256 -29.01 14.59 -2.24
N GLY A 257 -28.34 15.17 -1.23
CA GLY A 257 -28.25 14.60 0.09
C GLY A 257 -27.22 13.46 0.20
N ILE A 258 -26.42 13.20 -0.84
CA ILE A 258 -25.51 12.05 -0.88
C ILE A 258 -24.16 12.45 -0.28
N TYR A 259 -23.70 11.65 0.69
CA TYR A 259 -22.38 11.79 1.28
C TYR A 259 -21.33 11.06 0.42
N LEU A 260 -20.16 11.67 0.27
CA LEU A 260 -19.01 10.97 -0.29
C LEU A 260 -18.55 9.92 0.74
N SER A 261 -18.50 8.65 0.34
CA SER A 261 -18.07 7.55 1.20
C SER A 261 -16.64 7.78 1.72
N ILE A 262 -16.35 7.30 2.93
CA ILE A 262 -15.00 7.34 3.49
C ILE A 262 -14.05 6.55 2.58
N PRO A 263 -12.87 7.08 2.21
CA PRO A 263 -11.89 6.36 1.39
C PRO A 263 -11.11 5.36 2.26
N PHE A 264 -11.80 4.41 2.90
CA PHE A 264 -11.17 3.37 3.73
C PHE A 264 -10.07 2.58 3.02
N PRO A 265 -10.12 2.29 1.70
CA PRO A 265 -9.02 1.60 1.02
C PRO A 265 -7.68 2.36 1.14
N MET A 266 -7.73 3.70 1.10
CA MET A 266 -6.54 4.55 1.27
C MET A 266 -5.99 4.50 2.70
N PHE A 267 -6.88 4.49 3.69
CA PHE A 267 -6.49 4.34 5.09
C PHE A 267 -5.87 2.97 5.37
N PHE A 268 -6.47 1.92 4.83
CA PHE A 268 -5.91 0.57 4.93
C PHE A 268 -4.53 0.49 4.27
N CYS A 269 -4.39 1.03 3.07
CA CYS A 269 -3.11 1.01 2.37
C CYS A 269 -2.03 1.84 3.08
N SER A 270 -2.37 2.96 3.71
CA SER A 270 -1.38 3.71 4.50
C SER A 270 -0.83 2.89 5.67
N HIS A 271 -1.68 2.06 6.29
CA HIS A 271 -1.29 1.15 7.35
C HIS A 271 -0.42 0.00 6.80
N LEU A 272 -0.81 -0.57 5.67
CA LEU A 272 -0.07 -1.63 4.98
C LEU A 272 1.32 -1.18 4.52
N TRP A 273 1.47 0.08 4.10
CA TRP A 273 2.75 0.64 3.65
C TRP A 273 3.61 1.21 4.76
N SER A 274 3.09 1.36 5.99
CA SER A 274 3.86 1.87 7.13
C SER A 274 5.15 1.08 7.41
N PRO A 275 5.17 -0.27 7.33
CA PRO A 275 6.39 -1.07 7.52
C PRO A 275 7.47 -0.87 6.46
N LEU A 276 7.18 -0.21 5.33
CA LEU A 276 8.22 0.14 4.35
C LEU A 276 9.23 1.12 4.94
N LEU A 277 8.91 1.81 6.03
CA LEU A 277 9.87 2.62 6.78
C LEU A 277 10.53 1.80 7.88
N THR A 278 11.82 1.51 7.73
CA THR A 278 12.61 0.90 8.80
C THR A 278 12.92 1.93 9.88
N ARG A 279 12.68 1.59 11.15
CA ARG A 279 12.95 2.46 12.30
C ARG A 279 13.93 1.82 13.27
N GLU A 280 14.98 2.55 13.62
CA GLU A 280 15.92 2.19 14.68
C GLU A 280 15.86 3.20 15.82
N LYS A 281 15.63 2.73 17.05
CA LYS A 281 15.50 3.58 18.25
C LYS A 281 14.51 4.74 18.06
N GLY A 282 13.39 4.48 17.36
CA GLY A 282 12.34 5.46 17.07
C GLY A 282 12.68 6.46 15.95
N ARG A 283 13.79 6.28 15.22
CA ARG A 283 14.15 7.11 14.05
C ARG A 283 14.05 6.30 12.77
N THR A 284 13.41 6.85 11.75
CA THR A 284 13.39 6.25 10.42
C THR A 284 14.78 6.27 9.79
N THR A 285 15.30 5.10 9.42
CA THR A 285 16.65 4.91 8.88
C THR A 285 16.67 4.51 7.41
N ALA A 286 15.64 3.81 6.95
CA ALA A 286 15.53 3.34 5.58
C ALA A 286 14.08 3.34 5.10
N LEU A 287 13.93 3.33 3.77
CA LEU A 287 12.68 3.12 3.06
C LEU A 287 12.86 1.85 2.21
N LEU A 288 11.92 0.92 2.21
CA LEU A 288 11.88 -0.17 1.24
C LEU A 288 11.06 0.31 0.04
N ASP A 289 11.68 0.39 -1.13
CA ASP A 289 11.01 0.81 -2.35
C ASP A 289 10.41 -0.40 -3.09
N CYS A 290 9.10 -0.38 -3.27
CA CYS A 290 8.35 -1.35 -4.06
C CYS A 290 7.48 -0.68 -5.14
N THR A 291 7.74 0.59 -5.45
CA THR A 291 6.91 1.42 -6.33
C THR A 291 6.81 0.81 -7.73
N ASP A 292 7.93 0.37 -8.28
CA ASP A 292 7.98 -0.22 -9.63
C ASP A 292 7.25 -1.56 -9.70
N SER A 293 7.52 -2.46 -8.75
CA SER A 293 6.86 -3.78 -8.68
C SER A 293 5.34 -3.65 -8.52
N TYR A 294 4.89 -2.74 -7.65
CA TYR A 294 3.46 -2.44 -7.49
C TYR A 294 2.89 -1.80 -8.77
N GLY A 295 3.61 -0.85 -9.37
CA GLY A 295 3.20 -0.16 -10.60
C GLY A 295 3.04 -1.11 -11.79
N GLY A 296 3.92 -2.10 -11.92
CA GLY A 296 3.83 -3.17 -12.91
C GLY A 296 2.54 -3.98 -12.76
N TRP A 297 2.23 -4.45 -11.55
CA TRP A 297 0.99 -5.16 -11.26
C TRP A 297 -0.26 -4.31 -11.51
N TRP A 298 -0.21 -3.03 -11.10
CA TRP A 298 -1.29 -2.09 -11.34
C TRP A 298 -1.55 -1.88 -12.83
N LYS A 299 -0.50 -1.72 -13.64
CA LYS A 299 -0.61 -1.62 -15.10
C LYS A 299 -1.26 -2.87 -15.70
N ARG A 300 -0.80 -4.07 -15.34
CA ARG A 300 -1.38 -5.34 -15.82
C ARG A 300 -2.87 -5.44 -15.47
N ASN A 301 -3.25 -5.14 -14.23
CA ASN A 301 -4.64 -5.19 -13.80
C ASN A 301 -5.50 -4.12 -14.47
N ARG A 302 -5.00 -2.89 -14.63
CA ARG A 302 -5.68 -1.83 -15.39
C ARG A 302 -5.96 -2.30 -16.81
N ASP A 303 -4.96 -2.78 -17.52
CA ASP A 303 -5.09 -3.18 -18.93
C ASP A 303 -6.09 -4.34 -19.05
N ARG A 304 -6.03 -5.32 -18.14
CA ARG A 304 -6.98 -6.44 -18.02
C ARG A 304 -8.41 -5.98 -17.74
N LEU A 305 -8.62 -4.97 -16.90
CA LEU A 305 -9.96 -4.50 -16.55
C LEU A 305 -10.55 -3.55 -17.60
N VAL A 306 -9.70 -2.78 -18.29
CA VAL A 306 -10.12 -1.97 -19.45
C VAL A 306 -10.64 -2.86 -20.58
N THR A 307 -10.01 -4.01 -20.86
CA THR A 307 -10.52 -4.95 -21.87
C THR A 307 -11.87 -5.57 -21.47
N LYS A 308 -12.19 -5.60 -20.17
CA LYS A 308 -13.51 -5.99 -19.64
C LYS A 308 -14.53 -4.84 -19.60
N GLY A 309 -14.16 -3.65 -20.07
CA GLY A 309 -15.04 -2.49 -20.16
C GLY A 309 -14.97 -1.52 -18.99
N LEU A 310 -14.01 -1.67 -18.07
CA LEU A 310 -13.76 -0.65 -17.05
C LEU A 310 -13.32 0.66 -17.72
N GLN A 311 -13.90 1.78 -17.28
CA GLN A 311 -13.62 3.10 -17.85
C GLN A 311 -13.01 4.02 -16.80
N PHE A 312 -12.19 4.96 -17.27
CA PHE A 312 -11.65 6.06 -16.48
C PHE A 312 -12.01 7.38 -17.13
N GLY A 313 -11.87 8.46 -16.37
CA GLY A 313 -12.08 9.80 -16.88
C GLY A 313 -10.82 10.41 -17.47
N VAL A 314 -10.90 11.71 -17.70
CA VAL A 314 -9.83 12.50 -18.33
C VAL A 314 -9.26 13.57 -17.39
N GLN A 315 -9.87 13.78 -16.22
CA GLN A 315 -9.42 14.80 -15.29
C GLN A 315 -8.11 14.38 -14.64
N ALA A 316 -7.06 15.18 -14.84
CA ALA A 316 -5.75 14.90 -14.29
C ALA A 316 -5.72 15.01 -12.76
N TRP A 317 -4.91 14.15 -12.15
CA TRP A 317 -4.58 14.26 -10.72
C TRP A 317 -3.67 15.48 -10.50
N PRO A 318 -3.80 16.17 -9.35
CA PRO A 318 -2.92 17.29 -9.05
C PRO A 318 -1.46 16.84 -8.98
N SER A 319 -0.58 17.58 -9.65
CA SER A 319 0.83 17.20 -9.76
C SER A 319 1.49 17.08 -8.39
N TYR A 320 1.17 17.92 -7.40
CA TYR A 320 1.76 17.81 -6.07
C TYR A 320 1.42 16.51 -5.30
N LEU A 321 0.39 15.76 -5.74
CA LEU A 321 0.11 14.40 -5.23
C LEU A 321 0.90 13.33 -6.01
N THR A 322 1.02 13.50 -7.33
CA THR A 322 1.55 12.47 -8.24
C THR A 322 3.02 12.65 -8.58
N SER A 323 3.56 13.86 -8.49
CA SER A 323 4.94 14.17 -8.82
C SER A 323 5.84 13.48 -7.81
N GLN A 324 6.45 12.41 -8.29
CA GLN A 324 7.60 11.77 -7.70
C GLN A 324 8.81 12.27 -8.50
N GLU A 325 9.09 13.58 -8.46
CA GLU A 325 10.32 14.10 -9.06
C GLU A 325 11.52 13.68 -8.20
N ALA A 326 11.88 12.42 -8.38
CA ALA A 326 13.19 11.88 -8.10
C ALA A 326 13.76 11.36 -9.43
N GLU A 327 13.70 12.20 -10.48
CA GLU A 327 14.38 11.93 -11.75
C GLU A 327 15.83 11.50 -11.43
N GLY A 328 16.15 10.23 -11.65
CA GLY A 328 17.50 9.67 -11.52
C GLY A 328 17.96 9.17 -10.15
N LYS A 329 17.17 9.25 -9.06
CA LYS A 329 17.61 8.77 -7.73
C LYS A 329 17.32 7.27 -7.54
N SER A 330 18.00 6.42 -8.30
CA SER A 330 17.91 4.96 -8.13
C SER A 330 18.28 4.54 -6.70
N PHE A 331 17.36 3.83 -6.05
CA PHE A 331 17.47 3.33 -4.67
C PHE A 331 18.67 2.39 -4.46
N ALA A 332 19.16 1.76 -5.53
CA ALA A 332 20.27 0.81 -5.51
C ALA A 332 21.56 1.40 -4.89
N SER A 333 21.77 2.72 -4.97
CA SER A 333 22.94 3.39 -4.39
C SER A 333 22.92 3.49 -2.86
N PHE A 334 21.75 3.40 -2.22
CA PHE A 334 21.63 3.59 -0.76
C PHE A 334 22.04 2.35 0.03
N CYS A 335 21.65 1.15 -0.42
CA CYS A 335 22.02 -0.11 0.25
C CYS A 335 23.53 -0.41 0.18
N ALA A 336 24.21 -0.01 -0.90
CA ALA A 336 25.63 -0.29 -1.10
C ALA A 336 26.56 0.55 -0.19
N SER A 337 26.12 1.73 0.26
CA SER A 337 27.00 2.64 1.02
C SER A 337 27.08 2.34 2.52
N GLN A 338 26.15 1.54 3.07
CA GLN A 338 26.19 1.16 4.49
C GLN A 338 26.88 -0.19 4.76
N SER A 339 26.98 -1.08 3.76
CA SER A 339 27.59 -2.40 3.93
C SER A 339 29.13 -2.40 3.85
N ALA A 340 29.76 -1.35 3.33
CA ALA A 340 31.22 -1.30 3.16
C ALA A 340 32.00 -0.81 4.40
N GLY A 341 31.33 -0.43 5.50
CA GLY A 341 31.95 0.35 6.59
C GLY A 341 32.28 -0.39 7.90
N ARG A 342 32.21 -1.73 7.97
CA ARG A 342 32.57 -2.49 9.18
C ARG A 342 33.59 -3.59 8.88
N SER A 343 34.80 -3.18 8.49
CA SER A 343 36.00 -3.98 8.75
C SER A 343 36.42 -3.73 10.19
N SER A 344 36.14 -4.68 11.06
CA SER A 344 36.67 -4.70 12.43
C SER A 344 38.14 -5.13 12.38
N SER A 345 39.05 -4.19 12.60
CA SER A 345 40.42 -4.54 13.01
C SER A 345 40.38 -5.24 14.38
N PRO A 346 41.09 -6.35 14.57
CA PRO A 346 41.20 -6.98 15.89
C PRO A 346 42.07 -6.10 16.78
N ARG A 347 41.59 -5.79 17.98
CA ARG A 347 42.43 -5.23 19.04
C ARG A 347 43.22 -6.37 19.66
N ASP A 348 44.54 -6.26 19.57
CA ASP A 348 45.50 -7.09 20.29
C ASP A 348 45.27 -6.96 21.81
N CYS A 349 45.27 -8.11 22.47
CA CYS A 349 45.30 -8.23 23.92
C CYS A 349 46.72 -7.94 24.42
N GLN A 350 46.84 -7.02 25.37
CA GLN A 350 47.85 -7.05 26.44
C GLN A 350 47.20 -6.65 27.76
#